data_AF-A0A920MML3-F1
#
_entry.id   AF-A0A920MML3-F1
#
_cell.length_a   1.000
_cell.length_b   1.000
_cell.length_c   1.000
_cell.angle_alpha   90.00
_cell.angle_beta   90.00
_cell.angle_gamma   90.00
#
_symmetry.space_group_name_H-M   'P 1'
#
loop_
_entity.id
_entity.type
_entity.pdbx_description
1 polymer ?
#
loop_
_entity_poly.entity_id
_entity_poly.type
_entity_poly.pdbx_seq_one_letter_code
_entity_poly.pdbx_strand_id
1 'polypeptide(L)'
;MKPHISPHVSIYKFPVTAISSITNRITGVVLSGGFIIIGISSFFPKQQETILQKYESLRIIKPILFFPIIFHTFGGIRHFLWDFKPQLLSNSKVTKSSYILFGTTGIFYAILELIDQKPYYFQNKNDT
;
A
#
# COMPACT_ATOMS: atom_id res chain seq x y z
N MET A 1 27.07 17.48 -31.35
CA MET A 1 27.07 16.30 -30.45
C MET A 1 25.78 16.34 -29.63
N LYS A 2 25.07 15.21 -29.46
CA LYS A 2 23.93 15.14 -28.53
C LYS A 2 24.48 15.03 -27.10
N PRO A 3 24.08 15.87 -26.15
CA PRO A 3 24.54 15.74 -24.78
C PRO A 3 24.09 14.40 -24.20
N HIS A 4 25.00 13.71 -23.52
CA HIS A 4 24.68 12.49 -22.79
C HIS A 4 24.06 12.84 -21.43
N ILE A 5 23.02 12.12 -21.04
CA ILE A 5 22.39 12.27 -19.73
C ILE A 5 23.23 11.50 -18.72
N SER A 6 23.63 12.14 -17.63
CA SER A 6 24.35 11.48 -16.55
C SER A 6 23.50 10.35 -15.95
N PRO A 7 24.09 9.20 -15.57
CA PRO A 7 23.39 8.16 -14.83
C PRO A 7 22.78 8.73 -13.55
N HIS A 8 21.58 8.27 -13.17
CA HIS A 8 20.83 8.79 -12.02
C HIS A 8 20.29 7.64 -11.16
N VAL A 9 19.21 6.96 -11.58
CA VAL A 9 18.62 5.87 -10.77
C VAL A 9 19.60 4.73 -10.50
N SER A 10 20.44 4.37 -11.47
CA SER A 10 21.36 3.23 -11.36
C SER A 10 22.56 3.46 -10.44
N ILE A 11 22.90 4.71 -10.14
CA ILE A 11 24.09 5.05 -9.33
C ILE A 11 23.74 5.71 -7.99
N TYR A 12 22.48 6.12 -7.81
CA TYR A 12 22.08 6.88 -6.63
C TYR A 12 21.78 5.97 -5.43
N LYS A 13 22.36 6.29 -4.28
CA LYS A 13 22.05 5.62 -3.01
C LYS A 13 20.76 6.21 -2.42
N PHE A 14 19.64 5.53 -2.62
CA PHE A 14 18.34 6.01 -2.17
C PHE A 14 18.23 6.08 -0.64
N PRO A 15 17.94 7.26 -0.05
CA PRO A 15 17.57 7.35 1.36
C PRO A 15 16.16 6.77 1.57
N VAL A 16 15.85 6.37 2.82
CA VAL A 16 14.52 5.84 3.18
C VAL A 16 13.38 6.80 2.81
N THR A 17 13.64 8.10 2.81
CA THR A 17 12.73 9.14 2.32
C THR A 17 12.33 8.91 0.86
N ALA A 18 13.31 8.70 -0.02
CA ALA A 18 13.07 8.47 -1.43
C ALA A 18 12.34 7.14 -1.66
N ILE A 19 12.74 6.09 -0.94
CA ILE A 19 12.05 4.80 -0.97
C ILE A 19 10.58 4.97 -0.58
N SER A 20 10.30 5.66 0.55
CA SER A 20 8.92 5.92 0.99
C SER A 20 8.09 6.69 -0.03
N SER A 21 8.70 7.64 -0.76
CA SER A 21 8.02 8.39 -1.82
C SER A 21 7.71 7.50 -3.03
N ILE A 22 8.64 6.64 -3.44
CA ILE A 22 8.42 5.69 -4.53
C ILE A 22 7.32 4.70 -4.16
N THR A 23 7.35 4.15 -2.94
CA THR A 23 6.30 3.27 -2.43
C THR A 23 4.94 3.96 -2.43
N ASN A 24 4.86 5.24 -2.03
CA ASN A 24 3.59 5.98 -2.05
C ASN A 24 3.02 6.12 -3.48
N ARG A 25 3.88 6.31 -4.48
CA ARG A 25 3.46 6.36 -5.90
C ARG A 25 3.00 4.99 -6.40
N ILE A 26 3.76 3.94 -6.15
CA ILE A 26 3.42 2.57 -6.57
C ILE A 26 2.10 2.14 -5.95
N THR A 27 1.91 2.37 -4.65
CA THR A 27 0.66 2.06 -3.95
C THR A 27 -0.52 2.84 -4.53
N GLY A 28 -0.34 4.11 -4.90
CA GLY A 28 -1.39 4.90 -5.58
C GLY A 28 -1.76 4.37 -6.97
N VAL A 29 -0.78 3.89 -7.75
CA VAL A 29 -1.03 3.23 -9.05
C VAL A 29 -1.78 1.92 -8.86
N VAL A 30 -1.36 1.10 -7.89
CA VAL A 30 -2.03 -0.17 -7.57
C VAL A 30 -3.47 0.07 -7.15
N LEU A 31 -3.72 1.04 -6.27
CA LEU A 31 -5.08 1.37 -5.82
C LEU A 31 -5.95 1.87 -6.98
N SER A 32 -5.45 2.82 -7.77
CA SER A 32 -6.18 3.35 -8.93
C SER A 32 -6.52 2.23 -9.93
N GLY A 33 -5.54 1.38 -10.26
CA GLY A 33 -5.75 0.22 -11.13
C GLY A 33 -6.75 -0.77 -10.55
N GLY A 34 -6.67 -1.04 -9.24
CA GLY A 34 -7.61 -1.91 -8.53
C GLY A 34 -9.04 -1.40 -8.61
N PHE A 35 -9.27 -0.11 -8.36
CA PHE A 35 -10.61 0.50 -8.49
C PHE A 35 -11.14 0.46 -9.92
N ILE A 36 -10.29 0.68 -10.92
CA ILE A 36 -10.69 0.54 -12.34
C ILE A 36 -11.12 -0.89 -12.64
N ILE A 37 -10.33 -1.89 -12.21
CA ILE A 37 -10.65 -3.31 -12.43
C ILE A 37 -11.97 -3.69 -11.75
N ILE A 38 -12.19 -3.26 -10.50
CA ILE A 38 -13.43 -3.50 -9.75
C ILE A 38 -14.62 -2.81 -10.44
N GLY A 39 -14.44 -1.58 -10.92
CA GLY A 39 -15.46 -0.86 -11.67
C GLY A 39 -15.84 -1.57 -12.97
N ILE A 40 -14.86 -2.08 -13.72
CA ILE A 40 -15.09 -2.85 -14.96
C ILE A 40 -15.74 -4.21 -14.65
N SER A 41 -15.30 -4.90 -13.59
CA SER A 41 -15.86 -6.22 -13.24
C SER A 41 -17.33 -6.15 -12.84
N SER A 42 -17.80 -4.99 -12.40
CA SER A 42 -19.21 -4.74 -12.04
C SER A 42 -20.17 -4.90 -13.24
N PHE A 43 -19.67 -4.85 -14.48
CA PHE A 43 -20.48 -5.18 -15.68
C PHE A 43 -20.64 -6.69 -15.90
N PHE A 44 -19.93 -7.53 -15.13
CA PHE A 44 -19.87 -8.99 -15.28
C PHE A 44 -20.17 -9.68 -13.92
N PRO A 45 -21.40 -9.60 -13.40
CA PRO A 45 -21.72 -9.95 -12.02
C PRO A 45 -21.44 -11.43 -11.68
N LYS A 46 -21.67 -12.36 -12.60
CA LYS A 46 -21.39 -13.80 -12.38
C LYS A 46 -19.89 -14.08 -12.20
N GLN A 47 -19.07 -13.44 -13.02
CA GLN A 47 -17.61 -13.57 -12.93
C GLN A 47 -17.08 -12.91 -11.66
N GLN A 48 -17.65 -11.75 -11.28
CA GLN A 48 -17.30 -11.07 -10.05
C GLN A 48 -17.63 -11.93 -8.81
N GLU A 49 -18.81 -12.56 -8.76
CA GLU A 49 -19.18 -13.47 -7.68
C GLU A 49 -18.20 -14.65 -7.58
N THR A 50 -17.81 -15.24 -8.71
CA THR A 50 -16.81 -16.33 -8.74
C THR A 50 -15.46 -15.88 -8.18
N ILE A 51 -15.03 -14.64 -8.48
CA ILE A 51 -13.78 -14.07 -7.95
C ILE A 51 -13.89 -13.85 -6.44
N LEU A 52 -15.03 -13.33 -5.96
CA LEU A 52 -15.27 -13.10 -4.53
C LEU A 52 -15.31 -14.42 -3.75
N GLN A 53 -15.91 -15.47 -4.29
CA GLN A 53 -15.89 -16.80 -3.67
C GLN A 53 -14.48 -17.38 -3.56
N LYS A 54 -13.60 -17.08 -4.53
CA LYS A 54 -12.20 -17.53 -4.52
C LYS A 54 -11.28 -16.65 -3.66
N TYR A 55 -11.67 -15.41 -3.38
CA TYR A 55 -10.88 -14.45 -2.59
C TYR A 55 -10.43 -15.03 -1.25
N GLU A 56 -11.32 -15.72 -0.53
CA GLU A 56 -11.03 -16.32 0.79
C GLU A 56 -9.86 -17.32 0.74
N SER A 57 -9.68 -18.01 -0.39
CA SER A 57 -8.60 -18.99 -0.57
C SER A 57 -7.25 -18.38 -0.96
N LEU A 58 -7.21 -17.09 -1.33
CA LEU A 58 -6.06 -16.46 -1.97
C LEU A 58 -5.27 -15.59 -0.98
N ARG A 59 -4.50 -16.25 -0.11
CA ARG A 59 -3.63 -15.60 0.90
C ARG A 59 -2.64 -14.57 0.31
N ILE A 60 -2.27 -14.72 -0.97
CA ILE A 60 -1.33 -13.83 -1.66
C ILE A 60 -1.96 -12.47 -2.01
N ILE A 61 -3.29 -12.40 -2.15
CA ILE A 61 -3.99 -11.17 -2.55
C ILE A 61 -4.13 -10.19 -1.38
N LYS A 62 -4.24 -10.71 -0.14
CA LYS A 62 -4.42 -9.90 1.07
C LYS A 62 -3.32 -8.83 1.27
N PRO A 63 -2.01 -9.14 1.18
CA PRO A 63 -0.98 -8.10 1.27
C PRO A 63 -1.02 -7.11 0.11
N ILE A 64 -1.37 -7.54 -1.11
CA ILE A 64 -1.49 -6.68 -2.29
C ILE A 64 -2.68 -5.70 -2.15
N LEU A 65 -3.69 -6.06 -1.36
CA LEU A 65 -4.84 -5.21 -1.08
C LEU A 65 -4.58 -4.28 0.11
N PHE A 66 -4.25 -4.83 1.28
CA PHE A 66 -4.22 -4.06 2.52
C PHE A 66 -3.00 -3.15 2.62
N PHE A 67 -1.81 -3.61 2.20
CA PHE A 67 -0.60 -2.79 2.32
C PHE A 67 -0.72 -1.48 1.51
N PRO A 68 -1.13 -1.47 0.23
CA PRO A 68 -1.27 -0.22 -0.52
C PRO A 68 -2.30 0.74 0.07
N ILE A 69 -3.44 0.25 0.56
CA ILE A 69 -4.48 1.09 1.18
C ILE A 69 -3.88 1.84 2.38
N ILE A 70 -3.28 1.11 3.31
CA ILE A 70 -2.76 1.67 4.57
C ILE A 70 -1.60 2.61 4.28
N PHE A 71 -0.62 2.15 3.49
CA PHE A 71 0.60 2.90 3.20
C PHE A 71 0.28 4.19 2.45
N HIS A 72 -0.57 4.13 1.41
CA HIS A 72 -0.92 5.30 0.61
C HIS A 72 -1.72 6.32 1.42
N THR A 73 -2.62 5.86 2.30
CA THR A 73 -3.42 6.74 3.15
C THR A 73 -2.54 7.50 4.15
N PHE A 74 -1.70 6.80 4.91
CA PHE A 74 -0.80 7.46 5.87
C PHE A 74 0.29 8.27 5.17
N GLY A 75 0.77 7.81 4.02
CA GLY A 75 1.70 8.54 3.16
C GLY A 75 1.09 9.85 2.68
N GLY A 76 -0.16 9.82 2.22
CA GLY A 76 -0.94 11.00 1.82
C GLY A 76 -1.14 11.99 2.96
N ILE A 77 -1.55 11.52 4.15
CA ILE A 77 -1.67 12.37 5.36
C ILE A 77 -0.33 13.06 5.67
N ARG A 78 0.77 12.30 5.59
CA ARG A 78 2.11 12.87 5.81
C ARG A 78 2.45 13.94 4.78
N HIS A 79 2.12 13.73 3.50
CA HIS A 79 2.32 14.73 2.45
C HIS A 79 1.49 16.00 2.73
N PHE A 80 0.21 15.87 3.06
CA PHE A 80 -0.60 17.02 3.45
C PHE A 80 -0.01 17.76 4.66
N LEU A 81 0.48 17.05 5.68
CA LEU A 81 1.14 17.67 6.82
C LEU A 81 2.40 18.45 6.42
N TRP A 82 3.17 17.97 5.44
CA TRP A 82 4.32 18.69 4.92
C TRP A 82 3.93 19.95 4.15
N ASP A 83 2.84 19.89 3.39
CA ASP A 83 2.31 21.04 2.64
C ASP A 83 1.79 22.12 3.61
N PHE A 84 1.08 21.73 4.67
CA PHE A 84 0.59 22.65 5.71
C PHE A 84 1.69 23.16 6.66
N LYS A 85 2.73 22.34 6.92
CA LYS A 85 3.81 22.65 7.87
C LYS A 85 5.18 22.34 7.25
N PRO A 86 5.67 23.22 6.35
CA PRO A 86 6.96 23.02 5.69
C PRO A 86 8.15 22.87 6.65
N GLN A 87 8.05 23.35 7.89
CA GLN A 87 9.06 23.14 8.94
C GLN A 87 9.30 21.66 9.31
N LEU A 88 8.46 20.75 8.83
CA LEU A 88 8.64 19.30 8.95
C LEU A 88 9.61 18.73 7.88
N LEU A 89 9.90 19.47 6.81
CA LEU A 89 10.75 19.08 5.67
C LEU A 89 12.26 19.23 5.95
N SER A 90 12.70 18.86 7.16
CA SER A 90 14.12 18.71 7.47
C SER A 90 14.55 17.26 7.29
N ASN A 91 15.78 17.00 6.83
CA ASN A 91 16.29 15.64 6.58
C ASN A 91 16.05 14.67 7.75
N SER A 92 16.31 15.10 8.99
CA SER A 92 16.09 14.27 10.18
C SER A 92 14.61 13.96 10.42
N LYS A 93 13.73 14.96 10.39
CA LYS A 93 12.29 14.77 10.59
C LYS A 93 11.66 13.93 9.48
N VAL A 94 12.03 14.19 8.23
CA VAL A 94 11.51 13.44 7.08
C VAL A 94 11.95 11.97 7.17
N THR A 95 13.22 11.71 7.46
CA THR A 95 13.74 10.36 7.68
C THR A 95 13.00 9.63 8.79
N LYS A 96 12.82 10.29 9.96
CA LYS A 96 12.07 9.72 11.10
C LYS A 96 10.61 9.42 10.71
N SER A 97 9.95 10.36 10.04
CA SER A 97 8.58 10.19 9.58
C SER A 97 8.42 9.07 8.56
N SER A 98 9.43 8.82 7.71
CA SER A 98 9.46 7.68 6.79
C SER A 98 9.52 6.34 7.52
N TYR A 99 10.37 6.21 8.56
CA TYR A 99 10.39 5.00 9.38
C TYR A 99 9.07 4.80 10.14
N ILE A 100 8.50 5.88 10.69
CA ILE A 100 7.18 5.84 11.33
C ILE A 100 6.14 5.34 10.33
N LEU A 101 6.11 5.86 9.11
CA LEU A 101 5.16 5.44 8.07
C LEU A 101 5.25 3.93 7.77
N PHE A 102 6.46 3.39 7.58
CA PHE A 102 6.63 1.95 7.37
C PHE A 102 6.21 1.14 8.61
N GLY A 103 6.58 1.59 9.81
CA GLY A 103 6.22 0.93 11.06
C GLY A 103 4.72 0.91 11.32
N THR A 104 4.04 2.05 11.17
CA THR A 104 2.58 2.14 11.35
C THR A 104 1.84 1.31 10.30
N THR A 105 2.33 1.28 9.06
CA THR A 105 1.76 0.42 8.02
C THR A 105 1.86 -1.05 8.41
N GLY A 106 3.02 -1.51 8.87
CA GLY A 106 3.21 -2.89 9.30
C GLY A 106 2.32 -3.28 10.48
N ILE A 107 2.18 -2.40 11.47
CA ILE A 107 1.30 -2.62 12.64
C ILE A 107 -0.17 -2.71 12.21
N PHE A 108 -0.66 -1.75 11.43
CA PHE A 108 -2.05 -1.76 10.98
C PHE A 108 -2.36 -2.96 10.07
N TYR A 109 -1.42 -3.34 9.22
CA TYR A 109 -1.54 -4.54 8.41
C TYR A 109 -1.66 -5.79 9.28
N ALA A 110 -0.79 -5.95 10.29
CA ALA A 110 -0.84 -7.09 11.20
C ALA A 110 -2.16 -7.13 12.00
N ILE A 111 -2.66 -5.98 12.45
CA ILE A 111 -3.97 -5.89 13.12
C ILE A 111 -5.10 -6.34 12.20
N LEU A 112 -5.11 -5.86 10.94
CA LEU A 112 -6.14 -6.25 9.97
C LEU A 112 -6.09 -7.74 9.66
N GLU A 113 -4.89 -8.30 9.47
CA GLU A 113 -4.71 -9.74 9.26
C GLU A 113 -5.21 -10.55 10.46
N LEU A 114 -4.95 -10.12 11.70
CA LEU A 114 -5.46 -10.78 12.90
C LEU A 114 -7.00 -10.74 13.00
N ILE A 115 -7.61 -9.62 12.61
CA ILE A 115 -9.07 -9.49 12.58
C ILE A 115 -9.66 -10.39 11.50
N ASP A 116 -9.04 -10.42 10.32
CA ASP A 116 -9.48 -11.19 9.15
C ASP A 116 -9.36 -12.71 9.34
N GLN A 117 -8.39 -13.19 10.12
CA GLN A 117 -8.28 -14.61 10.47
C GLN A 117 -9.37 -15.09 11.43
N LYS A 118 -9.92 -14.18 12.25
CA LYS A 118 -10.92 -14.49 13.28
C LYS A 118 -12.19 -15.17 12.72
N PRO A 119 -12.88 -14.65 11.70
CA PRO A 119 -14.07 -15.28 11.14
C PRO A 119 -13.81 -16.67 10.53
N TYR A 120 -12.66 -16.88 9.87
CA TYR A 120 -12.30 -18.20 9.31
C TYR A 120 -12.10 -19.27 10.39
N TYR A 121 -11.46 -18.91 11.51
CA TYR A 121 -11.21 -19.84 12.61
C TYR A 121 -12.51 -20.29 13.30
N PHE A 122 -13.49 -19.40 13.48
CA PHE A 122 -14.75 -19.75 14.13
C PHE A 122 -15.70 -20.56 13.24
N GLN A 123 -15.68 -20.34 11.92
CA GLN A 123 -16.52 -21.11 11.00
C GLN A 123 -16.04 -22.56 10.89
N ASN A 124 -14.75 -22.78 10.67
CA ASN A 124 -14.18 -24.14 10.59
C ASN A 124 -14.33 -24.93 11.90
N LYS A 125 -14.32 -24.27 13.07
CA LYS A 125 -14.50 -24.94 14.37
C LYS A 125 -15.95 -25.39 14.63
N ASN A 126 -16.93 -24.75 14.02
CA ASN A 126 -18.35 -25.11 14.18
C ASN A 126 -18.82 -26.16 13.15
N ASP A 127 -18.01 -26.41 12.12
CA ASP A 127 -18.26 -27.38 11.05
C ASP A 127 -17.57 -28.74 11.32
N THR A 128 -16.91 -28.91 12.48
CA THR A 128 -16.31 -30.17 12.99
C THR A 128 -16.99 -30.62 14.28
#